data_AF-A0A9D6SPA3-F1
#
_entry.id   AF-A0A9D6SPA3-F1
#
_cell.length_a   1.000
_cell.length_b   1.000
_cell.length_c   1.000
_cell.angle_alpha   90.00
_cell.angle_beta   90.00
_cell.angle_gamma   90.00
#
_symmetry.space_group_name_H-M   'P 1'
#
loop_
_entity.id
_entity.type
_entity.pdbx_description
1 polymer ?
#
loop_
_entity_poly.entity_id
_entity_poly.type
_entity_poly.pdbx_seq_one_letter_code
_entity_poly.pdbx_strand_id
1 'polypeptide(L)'
;MRRVFGFTLVELMVTVAVVGILAAIAYPSYQDFIRRGIRSQGQQFVMDIAQRQEQYFLDQRQYATGLGVGAGLINMPVPVEVSDKYQAAVITLVAGPPPGFLITLTPIVGGMMAVDGALVINNLQQRWRETDGNNILGGNDCRWEDTRCTPS
;
A
#
# COMPACT_ATOMS: atom_id res chain seq x y z
N MET A 1 58.46 -4.54 -20.17
CA MET A 1 57.15 -5.12 -20.56
C MET A 1 56.38 -5.46 -19.31
N ARG A 2 55.28 -4.77 -19.03
CA ARG A 2 54.45 -4.99 -17.83
C ARG A 2 53.49 -6.15 -18.13
N ARG A 3 53.65 -7.30 -17.47
CA ARG A 3 52.71 -8.43 -17.60
C ARG A 3 51.38 -8.02 -16.98
N VAL A 4 50.31 -8.07 -17.75
CA VAL A 4 48.94 -7.95 -17.24
C VAL A 4 48.58 -9.32 -16.67
N PHE A 5 48.37 -9.39 -15.35
CA PHE A 5 47.78 -10.58 -14.73
C PHE A 5 46.28 -10.59 -15.07
N GLY A 6 45.85 -11.60 -15.83
CA GLY A 6 44.44 -11.80 -16.19
C GLY A 6 43.70 -12.68 -15.18
N PHE A 7 42.39 -12.45 -15.02
CA PHE A 7 41.49 -13.31 -14.25
C PHE A 7 41.45 -14.72 -14.81
N THR A 8 41.37 -15.73 -13.94
CA THR A 8 41.15 -17.12 -14.38
C THR A 8 39.66 -17.42 -14.55
N LEU A 9 39.31 -18.37 -15.43
CA LEU A 9 37.92 -18.82 -15.58
C LEU A 9 37.35 -19.37 -14.28
N VAL A 10 38.17 -20.06 -13.48
CA VAL A 10 37.76 -20.62 -12.19
C VAL A 10 37.42 -19.51 -11.20
N GLU A 11 38.24 -18.46 -11.14
CA GLU A 11 37.99 -17.30 -10.28
C GLU A 11 36.67 -16.64 -10.63
N LEU A 12 36.38 -16.44 -11.91
CA LEU A 12 35.10 -15.91 -12.38
C LEU A 12 33.92 -16.82 -11.97
N MET A 13 34.04 -18.14 -12.14
CA MET A 13 32.95 -19.07 -11.77
C MET A 13 32.64 -19.04 -10.28
N VAL A 14 33.67 -18.99 -9.42
CA VAL A 14 33.48 -18.88 -7.98
C VAL A 14 32.86 -17.53 -7.62
N THR A 15 33.31 -16.43 -8.22
CA THR A 15 32.71 -15.10 -7.97
C THR A 15 31.23 -15.06 -8.35
N VAL A 16 30.86 -15.58 -9.53
CA VAL A 16 29.46 -15.62 -9.97
C VAL A 16 28.62 -16.50 -9.04
N ALA A 17 29.15 -17.63 -8.58
CA ALA A 17 28.46 -18.50 -7.62
C ALA A 17 28.17 -17.76 -6.30
N VAL A 18 29.14 -17.05 -5.75
CA VAL A 18 28.96 -16.26 -4.51
C VAL A 18 27.95 -15.13 -4.72
N VAL A 19 28.05 -14.38 -5.82
CA VAL A 19 27.09 -13.31 -6.15
C VAL A 19 25.67 -13.86 -6.31
N GLY A 20 25.52 -15.03 -6.94
CA GLY A 20 24.22 -15.70 -7.08
C GLY A 20 23.56 -16.03 -5.74
N ILE A 21 24.32 -16.55 -4.78
CA ILE A 21 23.82 -16.86 -3.44
C ILE A 21 23.40 -15.59 -2.70
N LEU A 22 24.22 -14.53 -2.77
CA LEU A 22 23.90 -13.25 -2.13
C LEU A 22 22.66 -12.61 -2.75
N ALA A 23 22.54 -12.62 -4.07
CA ALA A 23 21.41 -12.05 -4.80
C ALA A 23 20.09 -12.75 -4.43
N ALA A 24 20.10 -14.08 -4.26
CA ALA A 24 18.90 -14.86 -3.90
C ALA A 24 18.28 -14.40 -2.56
N ILE A 25 19.10 -13.96 -1.60
CA ILE A 25 18.63 -13.49 -0.29
C ILE A 25 18.38 -11.98 -0.31
N ALA A 26 19.30 -11.21 -0.89
CA ALA A 26 19.27 -9.75 -0.86
C ALA A 26 18.12 -9.17 -1.69
N TYR A 27 17.82 -9.77 -2.84
CA TYR A 27 16.80 -9.26 -3.75
C TYR A 27 15.38 -9.22 -3.15
N PRO A 28 14.81 -10.34 -2.63
CA PRO A 28 13.49 -10.30 -2.01
C PRO A 28 13.46 -9.37 -0.79
N SER A 29 14.52 -9.36 0.02
CA SER A 29 14.62 -8.48 1.19
C SER A 29 14.57 -6.98 0.82
N TYR A 30 15.25 -6.60 -0.26
CA TYR A 30 15.21 -5.23 -0.78
C TYR A 30 13.83 -4.85 -1.31
N GLN A 31 13.17 -5.77 -2.04
CA GLN A 31 11.81 -5.52 -2.50
C GLN A 31 10.84 -5.30 -1.33
N ASP A 32 10.92 -6.10 -0.27
CA ASP A 32 10.10 -5.94 0.92
C ASP A 32 10.35 -4.60 1.61
N PHE A 33 11.60 -4.13 1.65
CA PHE A 33 11.94 -2.81 2.20
C PHE A 33 11.22 -1.69 1.44
N ILE A 34 11.27 -1.72 0.11
CA ILE A 34 10.59 -0.72 -0.72
C ILE A 34 9.06 -0.81 -0.55
N ARG A 35 8.49 -2.03 -0.53
CA ARG A 35 7.04 -2.21 -0.31
C ARG A 35 6.58 -1.62 1.02
N ARG A 36 7.35 -1.78 2.11
CA ARG A 36 7.03 -1.16 3.41
C ARG A 36 6.98 0.37 3.33
N GLY A 37 7.91 0.99 2.60
CA GLY A 37 7.92 2.44 2.38
C GLY A 37 6.68 2.92 1.61
N ILE A 38 6.36 2.26 0.50
CA ILE A 38 5.17 2.57 -0.32
C ILE A 38 3.89 2.37 0.48
N ARG A 39 3.79 1.27 1.24
CA ARG A 39 2.64 1.00 2.12
C ARG A 39 2.45 2.11 3.14
N SER A 40 3.53 2.58 3.77
CA SER A 40 3.46 3.68 4.75
C SER A 40 2.90 4.95 4.12
N GLN A 41 3.28 5.28 2.88
CA GLN A 41 2.73 6.42 2.14
C GLN A 41 1.23 6.25 1.85
N GLY A 42 0.82 5.06 1.38
CA GLY A 42 -0.59 4.76 1.14
C GLY A 42 -1.43 4.81 2.43
N GLN A 43 -0.91 4.31 3.54
CA GLN A 43 -1.55 4.37 4.85
C GLN A 43 -1.74 5.82 5.32
N GLN A 44 -0.70 6.66 5.20
CA GLN A 44 -0.80 8.09 5.52
C GLN A 44 -1.88 8.77 4.69
N PHE A 45 -1.90 8.53 3.38
CA PHE A 45 -2.91 9.11 2.49
C PHE A 45 -4.33 8.70 2.86
N VAL A 46 -4.56 7.42 3.16
CA VAL A 46 -5.88 6.93 3.59
C VAL A 46 -6.31 7.53 4.94
N MET A 47 -5.37 7.73 5.88
CA MET A 47 -5.63 8.41 7.14
C MET A 47 -6.01 9.89 6.93
N ASP A 48 -5.36 10.59 6.00
CA ASP A 48 -5.68 11.98 5.65
C ASP A 48 -7.11 12.09 5.07
N ILE A 49 -7.52 11.13 4.22
CA ILE A 49 -8.90 11.07 3.72
C ILE A 49 -9.87 10.85 4.88
N ALA A 50 -9.59 9.93 5.79
CA ALA A 50 -10.45 9.66 6.95
C ALA A 50 -10.60 10.91 7.83
N GLN A 51 -9.52 11.65 8.09
CA GLN A 51 -9.59 12.90 8.84
C GLN A 51 -10.46 13.95 8.13
N ARG A 52 -10.35 14.06 6.81
CA ARG A 52 -11.18 14.98 6.00
C ARG A 52 -12.64 14.55 5.95
N GLN A 53 -12.93 13.25 6.03
CA GLN A 53 -14.30 12.76 6.16
C GLN A 53 -14.95 13.23 7.46
N GLU A 54 -14.23 13.19 8.58
CA GLU A 54 -14.74 13.72 9.85
C GLU A 54 -15.00 15.23 9.78
N GLN A 55 -14.09 16.00 9.19
CA GLN A 55 -14.30 17.44 8.97
C GLN A 55 -15.52 17.70 8.08
N TYR A 56 -15.64 16.98 6.97
CA TYR A 56 -16.75 17.12 6.04
C TYR A 56 -18.09 16.76 6.70
N PHE A 57 -18.11 15.75 7.59
CA PHE A 57 -19.30 15.39 8.36
C PHE A 57 -19.74 16.49 9.33
N LEU A 58 -18.79 17.19 9.97
CA LEU A 58 -19.09 18.33 10.84
C LEU A 58 -19.76 19.48 10.05
N ASP A 59 -19.33 19.71 8.82
CA ASP A 59 -19.85 20.80 7.97
C ASP A 59 -21.17 20.45 7.28
N GLN A 60 -21.29 19.24 6.73
CA GLN A 60 -22.37 18.85 5.81
C GLN A 60 -23.35 17.82 6.41
N ARG A 61 -23.07 17.32 7.62
CA ARG A 61 -23.84 16.26 8.33
C ARG A 61 -23.98 14.95 7.56
N GLN A 62 -23.10 14.73 6.60
CA GLN A 62 -23.01 13.55 5.77
C GLN A 62 -21.55 13.37 5.35
N TYR A 63 -21.13 12.15 5.06
CA TYR A 63 -19.79 11.90 4.53
C TYR A 63 -19.71 12.17 3.02
N ALA A 64 -18.52 12.49 2.54
CA ALA A 64 -18.27 12.71 1.12
C ALA A 64 -18.24 11.37 0.36
N THR A 65 -18.68 11.39 -0.90
CA THR A 65 -18.74 10.20 -1.76
C THR A 65 -17.45 9.92 -2.51
N GLY A 66 -16.48 10.84 -2.47
CA GLY A 66 -15.22 10.70 -3.17
C GLY A 66 -14.29 11.90 -3.01
N LEU A 67 -13.21 11.86 -3.77
CA LEU A 67 -12.23 12.95 -3.86
C LEU A 67 -12.44 13.75 -5.16
N GLY A 68 -12.24 15.05 -5.09
CA GLY A 68 -12.34 15.94 -6.24
C GLY A 68 -12.89 17.32 -5.90
N VAL A 69 -13.21 18.09 -6.94
CA VAL A 69 -13.79 19.44 -6.82
C VAL A 69 -15.27 19.37 -7.13
N GLY A 70 -16.12 19.75 -6.16
CA GLY A 70 -17.57 19.76 -6.34
C GLY A 70 -18.33 19.52 -5.04
N ALA A 71 -19.66 19.61 -5.10
CA ALA A 71 -20.51 19.24 -3.98
C ALA A 71 -20.43 17.74 -3.71
N GLY A 72 -20.38 17.33 -2.44
CA GLY A 72 -20.28 15.91 -2.08
C GLY A 72 -18.87 15.33 -2.10
N LEU A 73 -17.85 16.13 -2.43
CA LEU A 73 -16.47 15.66 -2.63
C LEU A 73 -15.48 16.34 -1.67
N ILE A 74 -14.42 15.62 -1.33
CA ILE A 74 -13.27 16.17 -0.61
C ILE A 74 -12.26 16.71 -1.61
N ASN A 75 -12.01 18.02 -1.56
CA ASN A 75 -10.99 18.65 -2.38
C ASN A 75 -9.59 18.42 -1.78
N MET A 76 -8.98 17.30 -2.16
CA MET A 76 -7.61 16.95 -1.80
C MET A 76 -6.88 16.40 -3.03
N PRO A 77 -5.67 16.90 -3.34
CA PRO A 77 -4.85 16.31 -4.39
C PRO A 77 -4.35 14.92 -3.96
N VAL A 78 -4.32 13.99 -4.91
CA VAL A 78 -3.68 12.68 -4.71
C VAL A 78 -2.18 12.84 -4.96
N PRO A 79 -1.31 12.49 -4.00
CA PRO A 79 0.14 12.51 -4.22
C PRO A 79 0.54 11.54 -5.34
N VAL A 80 1.51 11.94 -6.17
CA VAL A 80 1.95 11.15 -7.34
C VAL A 80 2.52 9.79 -6.93
N GLU A 81 3.17 9.73 -5.78
CA GLU A 81 3.77 8.53 -5.21
C GLU A 81 2.71 7.47 -4.90
N VAL A 82 1.50 7.92 -4.53
CA VAL A 82 0.34 7.05 -4.28
C VAL A 82 -0.32 6.67 -5.60
N SER A 83 -0.57 7.63 -6.50
CA SER A 83 -1.24 7.34 -7.78
C SER A 83 -0.44 6.43 -8.72
N ASP A 84 0.89 6.39 -8.56
CA ASP A 84 1.78 5.51 -9.34
C ASP A 84 1.80 4.05 -8.86
N LYS A 85 1.22 3.77 -7.69
CA LYS A 85 1.26 2.45 -7.03
C LYS A 85 -0.13 1.92 -6.69
N TYR A 86 -1.10 2.80 -6.52
CA TYR A 86 -2.46 2.50 -6.16
C TYR A 86 -3.44 3.11 -7.18
N GLN A 87 -4.59 2.47 -7.31
CA GLN A 87 -5.75 3.03 -7.98
C GLN A 87 -6.33 4.19 -7.17
N ALA A 88 -7.28 4.92 -7.76
CA ALA A 88 -8.00 5.96 -7.06
C ALA A 88 -8.68 5.39 -5.79
N ALA A 89 -8.61 6.12 -4.68
CA ALA A 89 -9.27 5.73 -3.45
C ALA A 89 -10.79 5.67 -3.67
N VAL A 90 -11.39 4.56 -3.24
CA VAL A 90 -12.84 4.35 -3.29
C VAL A 90 -13.41 4.61 -1.91
N ILE A 91 -14.44 5.45 -1.84
CA ILE A 91 -15.16 5.75 -0.61
C ILE A 91 -16.55 5.12 -0.71
N THR A 92 -16.81 4.14 0.15
CA THR A 92 -18.11 3.48 0.25
C THR A 92 -18.84 4.01 1.47
N LEU A 93 -20.01 4.58 1.27
CA LEU A 93 -20.86 5.05 2.37
C LEU A 93 -21.64 3.88 2.97
N VAL A 94 -21.66 3.81 4.29
CA VAL A 94 -22.40 2.81 5.05
C VAL A 94 -23.63 3.46 5.66
N ALA A 95 -24.81 2.99 5.27
CA ALA A 95 -26.07 3.47 5.82
C ALA A 95 -26.27 2.97 7.26
N GLY A 96 -26.81 3.83 8.12
CA GLY A 96 -27.14 3.50 9.50
C GLY A 96 -27.26 4.75 10.38
N PRO A 97 -27.85 4.65 11.58
CA PRO A 97 -27.68 5.63 12.63
C PRO A 97 -26.60 5.15 13.64
N PRO A 98 -25.43 5.81 13.75
CA PRO A 98 -24.91 6.88 12.87
C PRO A 98 -24.44 6.35 11.50
N PRO A 99 -24.40 7.19 10.46
CA PRO A 99 -23.85 6.80 9.17
C PRO A 99 -22.35 6.51 9.32
N GLY A 100 -21.79 5.75 8.38
CA GLY A 100 -20.37 5.40 8.36
C GLY A 100 -19.77 5.50 6.97
N PHE A 101 -18.47 5.23 6.90
CA PHE A 101 -17.74 5.14 5.64
C PHE A 101 -16.70 4.03 5.73
N LEU A 102 -16.31 3.55 4.55
CA LEU A 102 -15.18 2.67 4.34
C LEU A 102 -14.35 3.23 3.17
N ILE A 103 -13.07 3.46 3.40
CA ILE A 103 -12.13 3.93 2.39
C ILE A 103 -11.25 2.74 2.00
N THR A 104 -11.22 2.42 0.72
CA THR A 104 -10.38 1.36 0.15
C THR A 104 -9.39 1.96 -0.84
N LEU A 105 -8.11 1.67 -0.64
CA LEU A 105 -7.02 2.03 -1.55
C LEU A 105 -6.41 0.74 -2.13
N THR A 106 -6.77 0.42 -3.37
CA THR A 106 -6.40 -0.82 -4.05
C THR A 106 -5.10 -0.66 -4.84
N PRO A 107 -4.10 -1.54 -4.70
CA PRO A 107 -2.91 -1.55 -5.53
C PRO A 107 -3.22 -1.65 -7.03
N ILE A 108 -2.35 -1.10 -7.88
CA ILE A 108 -2.42 -1.32 -9.33
C ILE A 108 -2.13 -2.79 -9.63
N VAL A 109 -2.99 -3.40 -10.47
CA VAL A 109 -2.84 -4.79 -10.91
C VAL A 109 -1.51 -4.97 -11.66
N GLY A 110 -0.73 -5.99 -11.28
CA GLY A 110 0.60 -6.22 -11.84
C GLY A 110 1.68 -5.25 -11.36
N GLY A 111 1.33 -4.28 -10.50
CA GLY A 111 2.27 -3.39 -9.84
C GLY A 111 3.01 -4.05 -8.69
N MET A 112 4.05 -3.38 -8.19
CA MET A 112 4.88 -3.87 -7.07
C MET A 112 4.09 -4.14 -5.78
N MET A 113 2.96 -3.44 -5.60
CA MET A 113 2.08 -3.59 -4.44
C MET A 113 0.91 -4.56 -4.66
N ALA A 114 0.79 -5.19 -5.83
CA ALA A 114 -0.35 -6.09 -6.14
C ALA A 114 -0.50 -7.24 -5.15
N VAL A 115 0.63 -7.72 -4.61
CA VAL A 115 0.72 -8.79 -3.61
C VAL A 115 0.38 -8.31 -2.19
N ASP A 116 0.35 -6.99 -1.98
CA ASP A 116 0.17 -6.39 -0.66
C ASP A 116 -1.31 -6.24 -0.24
N GLY A 117 -2.27 -6.51 -1.12
CA GLY A 117 -3.69 -6.31 -0.82
C GLY A 117 -4.08 -4.82 -0.69
N ALA A 118 -5.38 -4.56 -0.57
CA ALA A 118 -5.90 -3.19 -0.49
C ALA A 118 -5.79 -2.63 0.93
N LEU A 119 -5.48 -1.34 1.06
CA LEU A 119 -5.46 -0.66 2.36
C LEU A 119 -6.86 -0.14 2.66
N VAL A 120 -7.41 -0.55 3.80
CA VAL A 120 -8.77 -0.21 4.21
C VAL A 120 -8.79 0.47 5.56
N ILE A 121 -9.62 1.51 5.71
CA ILE A 121 -10.00 2.11 7.00
C ILE A 121 -11.50 2.40 7.02
N ASN A 122 -12.12 2.29 8.19
CA ASN A 122 -13.51 2.69 8.41
C ASN A 122 -13.65 3.86 9.39
N ASN A 123 -14.89 4.35 9.54
CA ASN A 123 -15.24 5.43 10.47
C ASN A 123 -15.03 5.10 11.96
N LEU A 124 -14.83 3.82 12.30
CA LEU A 124 -14.47 3.37 13.65
C LEU A 124 -12.95 3.30 13.87
N GLN A 125 -12.16 3.84 12.93
CA GLN A 125 -10.69 3.79 12.92
C GLN A 125 -10.12 2.36 12.89
N GLN A 126 -10.92 1.37 12.51
CA GLN A 126 -10.40 0.03 12.22
C GLN A 126 -9.71 0.07 10.86
N ARG A 127 -8.49 -0.45 10.81
CA ARG A 127 -7.63 -0.38 9.64
C ARG A 127 -6.94 -1.71 9.38
N TRP A 128 -7.00 -2.15 8.13
CA TRP A 128 -6.49 -3.46 7.74
C TRP A 128 -6.07 -3.50 6.27
N ARG A 129 -5.31 -4.52 5.94
CA ARG A 129 -4.96 -4.95 4.60
C ARG A 129 -5.97 -6.02 4.21
N GLU A 130 -6.73 -5.71 3.17
CA GLU A 130 -7.77 -6.53 2.58
C GLU A 130 -7.17 -7.43 1.50
N THR A 131 -7.38 -8.74 1.63
CA THR A 131 -6.78 -9.72 0.69
C THR A 131 -7.82 -10.54 -0.06
N ASP A 132 -9.04 -10.67 0.46
CA ASP A 132 -10.08 -11.51 -0.14
C ASP A 132 -11.20 -10.72 -0.86
N GLY A 133 -11.24 -9.39 -0.70
CA GLY A 133 -12.09 -8.47 -1.46
C GLY A 133 -13.49 -8.28 -0.87
N ASN A 134 -13.72 -8.71 0.37
CA ASN A 134 -14.99 -8.57 1.06
C ASN A 134 -15.13 -7.23 1.82
N ASN A 135 -14.04 -6.47 1.99
CA ASN A 135 -13.98 -5.20 2.74
C ASN A 135 -14.48 -5.32 4.19
N ILE A 136 -14.27 -6.46 4.84
CA ILE A 136 -14.65 -6.77 6.22
C ILE A 136 -13.46 -7.42 6.90
N LEU A 137 -12.92 -6.74 7.91
CA LEU A 137 -11.83 -7.27 8.73
C LEU A 137 -12.15 -8.68 9.27
N GLY A 138 -11.54 -9.71 8.69
CA GLY A 138 -11.69 -11.10 9.09
C GLY A 138 -10.85 -12.06 8.25
N GLY A 139 -10.88 -13.35 8.60
CA GLY A 139 -10.24 -14.40 7.80
C GLY A 139 -8.73 -14.17 7.56
N ASN A 140 -8.38 -13.94 6.29
CA ASN A 140 -7.00 -13.73 5.82
C ASN A 140 -6.55 -12.26 5.88
N ASP A 141 -7.38 -11.36 6.40
CA ASP A 141 -7.04 -9.96 6.51
C ASP A 141 -6.11 -9.66 7.67
N CYS A 142 -5.42 -8.54 7.50
CA CYS A 142 -4.27 -8.19 8.31
C CYS A 142 -4.38 -6.78 8.85
N ARG A 143 -4.51 -6.62 10.16
CA ARG A 143 -4.43 -5.29 10.79
C ARG A 143 -3.11 -4.62 10.43
N TRP A 144 -3.12 -3.30 10.24
CA TRP A 144 -1.90 -2.57 9.86
C TRP A 144 -0.78 -2.68 10.91
N GLU A 145 -1.14 -2.89 12.17
CA GLU A 145 -0.22 -3.07 13.28
C GLU A 145 0.37 -4.48 13.38
N ASP A 146 -0.22 -5.49 12.71
CA ASP A 146 0.30 -6.85 12.80
C ASP A 146 1.50 -7.03 11.87
N THR A 147 2.68 -7.14 12.49
CA THR A 147 3.96 -7.34 11.78
C THR A 147 4.14 -8.75 11.25
N ARG A 148 3.29 -9.71 11.66
CA ARG A 148 3.32 -11.10 11.18
C ARG A 148 2.63 -11.27 9.83
N CYS A 149 1.94 -10.24 9.36
CA CYS A 149 1.27 -10.24 8.08
C CYS A 149 2.26 -10.11 6.93
N THR A 150 2.57 -11.26 6.32
CA THR A 150 3.39 -11.32 5.11
C THR A 150 2.53 -11.02 3.88
N PRO A 151 3.08 -10.38 2.83
CA PRO A 151 2.44 -10.33 1.52
C PRO A 151 2.24 -11.76 1.00
N SER A 152 1.08 -12.05 0.40
CA SER A 152 0.66 -13.41 0.02
C SER A 152 1.32 -13.92 -1.27
#